data_AF-A0A838W6B0-F1
#
_entry.id   AF-A0A838W6B0-F1
#
_cell.length_a   1.000
_cell.length_b   1.000
_cell.length_c   1.000
_cell.angle_alpha   90.00
_cell.angle_beta   90.00
_cell.angle_gamma   90.00
#
_symmetry.space_group_name_H-M   'P 1'
#
loop_
_entity.id
_entity.type
_entity.pdbx_description
1 polymer ?
#
loop_
_entity_poly.entity_id
_entity_poly.type
_entity_poly.pdbx_seq_one_letter_code
_entity_poly.pdbx_strand_id
1 'polypeptide(L)'
;MPILISKDSSFIDLLRSNLKEHYNSHRRNIDDKIHVSDILWGSCLRKAYYARVIKDYEFTDDDIDNFVRGESSEHALVNLANIGVGQHELFFEDDLIARPDLLSVSPSNSKDDPQQQQQQQPKNLIVEFKDTKSFERLTPDNPKFKGYLRQLLYYLIISGFDAGVLCIRYAS
;
A
#
# COMPACT_ATOMS: atom_id res chain seq x y z
N MET A 1 0.15 -30.04 -35.65
CA MET A 1 -1.00 -29.60 -34.83
C MET A 1 -0.82 -28.11 -34.57
N PRO A 2 -1.56 -27.22 -35.24
CA PRO A 2 -1.36 -25.78 -35.04
C PRO A 2 -1.93 -25.36 -33.68
N ILE A 3 -1.14 -24.64 -32.90
CA ILE A 3 -1.62 -23.94 -31.70
C ILE A 3 -2.27 -22.64 -32.18
N LEU A 4 -3.57 -22.48 -31.92
CA LEU A 4 -4.32 -21.25 -32.17
C LEU A 4 -4.28 -20.40 -30.90
N ILE A 5 -3.59 -19.27 -30.96
CA ILE A 5 -3.56 -18.25 -29.90
C ILE A 5 -4.52 -17.15 -30.34
N SER A 6 -5.60 -16.95 -29.59
CA SER A 6 -6.57 -15.88 -29.81
C SER A 6 -6.67 -14.99 -28.58
N LYS A 7 -6.96 -13.70 -28.79
CA LYS A 7 -7.26 -12.78 -27.70
C LYS A 7 -8.59 -13.18 -27.07
N ASP A 8 -8.60 -13.39 -25.76
CA ASP A 8 -9.81 -13.59 -24.97
C ASP A 8 -9.89 -12.50 -23.90
N SER A 9 -10.97 -11.73 -23.88
CA SER A 9 -11.20 -10.69 -22.87
C SER A 9 -11.90 -11.24 -21.63
N SER A 10 -12.38 -12.49 -21.64
CA SER A 10 -13.19 -13.07 -20.57
C SER A 10 -12.54 -12.92 -19.19
N PHE A 11 -11.23 -13.13 -19.10
CA PHE A 11 -10.48 -13.00 -17.86
C PHE A 11 -10.36 -11.53 -17.39
N ILE A 12 -10.11 -10.59 -18.32
CA ILE A 12 -10.06 -9.16 -18.00
C ILE A 12 -11.44 -8.65 -17.56
N ASP A 13 -12.51 -9.10 -18.22
CA ASP A 13 -13.88 -8.75 -17.88
C ASP A 13 -14.26 -9.29 -16.49
N LEU A 14 -13.84 -10.52 -16.16
CA LEU A 14 -13.98 -11.10 -14.82
C LEU A 14 -13.23 -10.27 -13.77
N LEU A 15 -11.97 -9.91 -14.03
CA LEU A 15 -11.19 -9.06 -13.13
C LEU A 15 -11.84 -7.70 -12.92
N ARG A 16 -12.35 -7.07 -13.99
CA ARG A 16 -13.06 -5.79 -13.92
C ARG A 16 -14.30 -5.89 -13.04
N SER A 17 -15.08 -6.95 -13.19
CA SER A 17 -16.28 -7.19 -12.38
C SER A 17 -15.92 -7.37 -10.90
N ASN A 18 -14.95 -8.25 -10.60
CA ASN A 18 -14.51 -8.50 -9.23
C ASN A 18 -13.90 -7.25 -8.59
N LEU A 19 -13.16 -6.43 -9.34
CA LEU A 19 -12.64 -5.16 -8.87
C LEU A 19 -13.74 -4.16 -8.55
N LYS A 20 -14.79 -4.12 -9.37
CA LYS A 20 -15.97 -3.29 -9.11
C LYS A 20 -16.69 -3.73 -7.84
N GLU A 21 -16.85 -5.04 -7.62
CA GLU A 21 -17.42 -5.57 -6.38
C GLU A 21 -16.54 -5.27 -5.17
N HIS A 22 -15.24 -5.52 -5.26
CA HIS A 22 -14.26 -5.21 -4.23
C HIS A 22 -14.26 -3.71 -3.88
N TYR A 23 -14.31 -2.84 -4.89
CA TYR A 23 -14.44 -1.41 -4.69
C TYR A 23 -15.74 -1.03 -3.99
N ASN A 24 -16.86 -1.64 -4.40
CA ASN A 24 -18.18 -1.38 -3.82
C ASN A 24 -18.30 -1.87 -2.38
N SER A 25 -17.71 -3.02 -2.03
CA SER A 25 -17.74 -3.57 -0.67
C SER A 25 -16.87 -2.79 0.30
N HIS A 26 -15.82 -2.14 -0.19
CA HIS A 26 -14.97 -1.23 0.59
C HIS A 26 -15.38 0.25 0.41
N ARG A 27 -16.59 0.53 -0.10
CA ARG A 27 -17.13 1.89 -0.08
C ARG A 27 -17.33 2.31 1.36
N ARG A 28 -16.68 3.41 1.71
CA ARG A 28 -16.79 3.98 3.04
C ARG A 28 -18.03 4.84 3.19
N ASN A 29 -18.73 4.67 4.30
CA ASN A 29 -19.83 5.52 4.71
C ASN A 29 -19.32 6.85 5.27
N ILE A 30 -20.21 7.83 5.42
CA ILE A 30 -19.89 9.14 6.03
C ILE A 30 -19.34 8.98 7.45
N ASP A 31 -19.81 7.96 8.17
CA ASP A 31 -19.44 7.69 9.56
C ASP A 31 -18.20 6.79 9.68
N ASP A 32 -17.61 6.36 8.56
CA ASP A 32 -16.41 5.53 8.59
C ASP A 32 -15.16 6.39 8.86
N LYS A 33 -14.22 5.80 9.61
CA LYS A 33 -12.94 6.46 9.89
C LYS A 33 -12.18 6.79 8.61
N ILE A 34 -11.51 7.94 8.62
CA ILE A 34 -10.71 8.47 7.52
C ILE A 34 -9.40 7.67 7.47
N HIS A 35 -8.95 7.25 6.29
CA HIS A 35 -7.61 6.63 6.19
C HIS A 35 -6.57 7.68 5.85
N VAL A 36 -5.32 7.51 6.30
CA VAL A 36 -4.22 8.44 5.99
C VAL A 36 -4.11 8.73 4.50
N SER A 37 -4.34 7.75 3.62
CA SER A 37 -4.32 7.97 2.17
C SER A 37 -5.31 9.02 1.67
N ASP A 38 -6.40 9.25 2.40
CA ASP A 38 -7.53 10.10 2.05
C ASP A 38 -7.20 11.59 2.18
N ILE A 39 -6.34 11.94 3.14
CA ILE A 39 -5.95 13.34 3.42
C ILE A 39 -4.71 13.79 2.64
N LEU A 40 -4.11 12.89 1.86
CA LEU A 40 -2.89 13.14 1.11
C LEU A 40 -3.22 13.59 -0.32
N TRP A 41 -2.48 14.57 -0.85
CA TRP A 41 -2.71 15.07 -2.21
C TRP A 41 -1.90 14.23 -3.22
N GLY A 42 -2.51 13.81 -4.35
CA GLY A 42 -1.78 13.42 -5.56
C GLY A 42 -1.35 11.96 -5.78
N SER A 43 -2.28 11.01 -5.91
CA SER A 43 -1.99 9.72 -6.57
C SER A 43 -3.19 9.29 -7.41
N CYS A 44 -2.97 8.58 -8.52
CA CYS A 44 -4.00 8.25 -9.50
C CYS A 44 -5.17 7.41 -8.93
N LEU A 45 -4.99 6.70 -7.82
CA LEU A 45 -6.07 6.05 -7.06
C LEU A 45 -6.83 6.99 -6.09
N ARG A 46 -6.34 8.21 -5.84
CA ARG A 46 -7.05 9.24 -5.05
C ARG A 46 -8.15 9.98 -5.81
N LYS A 47 -8.31 9.76 -7.11
CA LYS A 47 -9.57 10.13 -7.79
C LYS A 47 -10.76 9.31 -7.24
N ALA A 48 -10.51 8.15 -6.62
CA ALA A 48 -11.52 7.41 -5.86
C ALA A 48 -11.96 8.12 -4.55
N TYR A 49 -11.11 8.99 -3.97
CA TYR A 49 -11.50 9.82 -2.82
C TYR A 49 -12.55 10.87 -3.22
N TYR A 50 -12.42 11.49 -4.41
CA TYR A 50 -13.45 12.37 -4.99
C TYR A 50 -14.62 11.62 -5.63
N ALA A 51 -14.45 10.36 -6.03
CA ALA A 51 -15.55 9.50 -6.51
C ALA A 51 -16.43 8.92 -5.39
N ARG A 52 -16.14 9.17 -4.10
CA ARG A 52 -17.05 8.79 -3.00
C ARG A 52 -18.41 9.49 -3.08
N VAL A 53 -18.54 10.52 -3.93
CA VAL A 53 -19.80 11.20 -4.29
C VAL A 53 -20.24 10.92 -5.74
N ILE A 54 -19.35 10.46 -6.62
CA ILE A 54 -19.65 10.24 -8.04
C ILE A 54 -20.13 8.79 -8.21
N LYS A 55 -21.45 8.60 -8.34
CA LYS A 55 -21.99 7.36 -8.85
C LYS A 55 -21.39 7.08 -10.24
N ASP A 56 -21.13 5.81 -10.52
CA ASP A 56 -20.79 5.27 -11.84
C ASP A 56 -19.36 5.52 -12.36
N TYR A 57 -18.32 5.29 -11.53
CA TYR A 57 -16.94 5.16 -12.06
C TYR A 57 -16.77 3.82 -12.80
N GLU A 58 -16.37 3.88 -14.06
CA GLU A 58 -16.01 2.71 -14.86
C GLU A 58 -14.50 2.47 -14.80
N PHE A 59 -14.10 1.29 -14.32
CA PHE A 59 -12.70 0.88 -14.28
C PHE A 59 -12.16 0.63 -15.68
N THR A 60 -11.02 1.27 -15.99
CA THR A 60 -10.28 1.05 -17.23
C THR A 60 -9.37 -0.18 -17.12
N ASP A 61 -8.92 -0.72 -18.24
CA ASP A 61 -7.92 -1.81 -18.25
C ASP A 61 -6.61 -1.39 -17.55
N ASP A 62 -6.25 -0.10 -17.65
CA ASP A 62 -5.10 0.46 -16.94
C ASP A 62 -5.30 0.48 -15.42
N ASP A 63 -6.52 0.69 -14.93
CA ASP A 63 -6.83 0.61 -13.50
C ASP A 63 -6.67 -0.84 -12.99
N ILE A 64 -7.14 -1.82 -13.77
CA ILE A 64 -6.99 -3.24 -13.46
C ILE A 64 -5.51 -3.61 -13.41
N ASP A 65 -4.74 -3.22 -14.44
CA ASP A 65 -3.31 -3.51 -14.51
C ASP A 65 -2.55 -2.86 -13.35
N ASN A 66 -2.85 -1.60 -13.02
CA ASN A 66 -2.23 -0.92 -11.88
C ASN A 66 -2.56 -1.59 -10.55
N PHE A 67 -3.81 -2.03 -10.35
CA PHE A 67 -4.24 -2.75 -9.16
C PHE A 67 -3.53 -4.09 -9.03
N VAL A 68 -3.62 -4.95 -10.05
CA VAL A 68 -3.00 -6.28 -10.05
C VAL A 68 -1.50 -6.17 -9.82
N ARG A 69 -0.83 -5.22 -10.49
CA ARG A 69 0.60 -4.98 -10.33
C ARG A 69 0.97 -4.54 -8.92
N GLY A 70 0.18 -3.64 -8.33
CA GLY A 70 0.38 -3.16 -6.96
C GLY A 70 0.23 -4.29 -5.95
N GLU A 71 -0.94 -4.93 -5.92
CA GLU A 71 -1.28 -5.99 -4.97
C GLU A 71 -0.36 -7.21 -5.09
N SER A 72 -0.02 -7.61 -6.32
CA SER A 72 0.88 -8.76 -6.54
C SER A 72 2.28 -8.47 -6.03
N SER A 73 2.78 -7.25 -6.26
CA SER A 73 4.11 -6.85 -5.81
C SER A 73 4.16 -6.73 -4.30
N GLU A 74 3.14 -6.13 -3.69
CA GLU A 74 3.03 -6.03 -2.24
C GLU A 74 2.98 -7.42 -1.60
N HIS A 75 2.08 -8.29 -2.07
CA HIS A 75 1.94 -9.65 -1.54
C HIS A 75 3.26 -10.44 -1.62
N ALA A 76 3.95 -10.39 -2.75
CA ALA A 76 5.24 -11.07 -2.92
C ALA A 76 6.32 -10.49 -1.99
N LEU A 77 6.42 -9.16 -1.90
CA LEU A 77 7.45 -8.49 -1.10
C LEU A 77 7.23 -8.67 0.40
N VAL A 78 5.99 -8.58 0.88
CA VAL A 78 5.64 -8.82 2.29
C VAL A 78 6.03 -10.25 2.69
N ASN A 79 5.68 -11.24 1.86
CA ASN A 79 6.04 -12.64 2.11
C ASN A 79 7.55 -12.88 2.10
N LEU A 80 8.28 -12.28 1.14
CA LEU A 80 9.73 -12.44 1.02
C LEU A 80 10.49 -11.70 2.14
N ALA A 81 9.98 -10.56 2.59
CA ALA A 81 10.61 -9.77 3.64
C ALA A 81 10.70 -10.54 4.95
N ASN A 82 9.66 -11.33 5.29
CA ASN A 82 9.63 -12.22 6.47
C ASN A 82 10.06 -11.54 7.79
N ILE A 83 9.74 -10.25 7.96
CA ILE A 83 10.17 -9.43 9.11
C ILE A 83 9.03 -8.68 9.79
N GLY A 84 7.78 -9.10 9.65
CA GLY A 84 6.66 -8.39 10.28
C GLY A 84 5.31 -8.94 9.88
N VAL A 85 4.27 -8.15 10.17
CA VAL A 85 2.89 -8.41 9.78
C VAL A 85 2.51 -7.44 8.67
N GLY A 86 1.94 -7.95 7.59
CA GLY A 86 1.41 -7.13 6.51
C GLY A 86 0.03 -6.57 6.84
N GLN A 87 -0.31 -5.40 6.30
CA GLN A 87 -1.66 -4.83 6.31
C GLN A 87 -2.28 -4.65 7.72
N HIS A 88 -1.48 -4.40 8.75
CA HIS A 88 -1.98 -4.18 10.11
C HIS A 88 -2.57 -2.78 10.26
N GLU A 89 -3.79 -2.66 10.77
CA GLU A 89 -4.43 -1.37 11.00
C GLU A 89 -3.90 -0.69 12.27
N LEU A 90 -3.46 0.55 12.11
CA LEU A 90 -3.07 1.45 13.18
C LEU A 90 -4.16 2.52 13.33
N PHE A 91 -4.56 2.78 14.57
CA PHE A 91 -5.58 3.78 14.88
C PHE A 91 -4.91 5.01 15.47
N PHE A 92 -5.31 6.18 15.00
CA PHE A 92 -4.90 7.46 15.54
C PHE A 92 -6.13 8.25 15.93
N GLU A 93 -6.26 8.49 17.24
CA GLU A 93 -7.48 9.06 17.83
C GLU A 93 -8.72 8.25 17.39
N ASP A 94 -9.89 8.86 17.43
CA ASP A 94 -11.14 8.17 17.11
C ASP A 94 -11.41 8.07 15.60
N ASP A 95 -10.79 8.94 14.78
CA ASP A 95 -11.24 9.20 13.41
C ASP A 95 -10.24 8.84 12.30
N LEU A 96 -8.97 8.54 12.60
CA LEU A 96 -7.94 8.29 11.59
C LEU A 96 -7.38 6.85 11.67
N ILE A 97 -7.31 6.18 10.51
CA ILE A 97 -6.72 4.84 10.35
C ILE A 97 -5.51 4.92 9.43
N ALA A 98 -4.47 4.18 9.74
CA ALA A 98 -3.34 3.89 8.87
C ALA A 98 -3.20 2.39 8.64
N ARG A 99 -2.86 1.99 7.43
CA ARG A 99 -2.59 0.60 7.08
C ARG A 99 -1.26 0.55 6.30
N PRO A 100 -0.12 0.47 7.00
CA PRO A 100 1.17 0.25 6.37
C PRO A 100 1.24 -1.13 5.70
N ASP A 101 2.01 -1.22 4.62
CA ASP A 101 2.16 -2.48 3.88
C ASP A 101 2.87 -3.54 4.74
N LEU A 102 3.88 -3.14 5.51
CA LEU A 102 4.52 -4.01 6.50
C LEU A 102 4.84 -3.24 7.78
N LEU A 103 4.53 -3.88 8.90
CA LEU A 103 4.84 -3.43 10.25
C LEU A 103 5.71 -4.49 10.95
N SER A 104 6.92 -4.12 11.34
CA SER A 104 7.78 -4.92 12.20
C SER A 104 7.72 -4.36 13.60
N VAL A 105 7.27 -5.15 14.58
CA VAL A 105 7.29 -4.79 15.99
C VAL A 105 8.26 -5.70 16.70
N SER A 106 9.20 -5.08 17.40
CA SER A 106 10.20 -5.81 18.16
C SER A 106 9.64 -6.04 19.55
N PRO A 107 9.66 -7.27 20.07
CA PRO A 107 9.19 -7.52 21.43
C PRO A 107 9.99 -6.65 22.39
N SER A 108 9.30 -5.88 23.23
CA SER A 108 9.93 -5.11 24.28
C SER A 108 10.60 -6.08 25.24
N ASN A 109 11.93 -6.19 25.19
CA ASN A 109 12.65 -7.01 26.14
C ASN A 109 12.44 -6.45 27.54
N SER A 110 11.76 -7.24 28.38
CA SER A 110 12.00 -7.28 29.82
C SER A 110 13.50 -7.21 30.04
N LYS A 111 13.95 -6.20 30.79
CA LYS A 111 15.32 -6.11 31.29
C LYS A 111 15.55 -7.38 32.10
N ASP A 112 16.35 -8.33 31.62
CA ASP A 112 17.09 -9.36 32.38
C ASP A 112 17.59 -10.47 31.44
N ASP A 113 18.45 -10.16 30.46
CA ASP A 113 19.42 -11.18 29.98
C ASP A 113 20.62 -10.57 29.21
N PRO A 114 21.85 -10.57 29.76
CA PRO A 114 23.00 -9.87 29.16
C PRO A 114 23.81 -10.65 28.09
N GLN A 115 23.29 -11.71 27.45
CA GLN A 115 24.11 -12.57 26.55
C GLN A 115 23.66 -12.72 25.08
N GLN A 116 23.07 -11.70 24.45
CA GLN A 116 22.86 -11.72 22.99
C GLN A 116 23.45 -10.49 22.31
N GLN A 117 24.74 -10.56 21.97
CA GLN A 117 25.39 -9.64 21.03
C GLN A 117 25.42 -10.27 19.63
N GLN A 118 25.02 -9.48 18.63
CA GLN A 118 25.16 -9.67 17.17
C GLN A 118 24.08 -10.44 16.39
N GLN A 119 22.81 -10.32 16.79
CA GLN A 119 21.74 -10.21 15.79
C GLN A 119 21.14 -8.82 15.98
N GLN A 120 21.13 -8.00 14.92
CA GLN A 120 20.46 -6.70 14.95
C GLN A 120 19.05 -6.99 15.44
N GLN A 121 18.72 -6.53 16.66
CA GLN A 121 17.35 -6.62 17.13
C GLN A 121 16.48 -6.03 16.02
N PRO A 122 15.32 -6.64 15.71
CA PRO A 122 14.38 -5.96 14.85
C PRO A 122 14.20 -4.56 15.45
N LYS A 123 14.21 -3.55 14.60
CA LYS A 123 13.77 -2.22 15.00
C LYS A 123 12.30 -2.17 14.70
N ASN A 124 11.54 -1.50 15.55
CA ASN A 124 10.19 -1.06 15.22
C ASN A 124 10.26 -0.31 13.89
N LEU A 125 9.64 -0.89 12.85
CA LEU A 125 9.83 -0.45 11.48
C LEU A 125 8.50 -0.47 10.73
N ILE A 126 8.27 0.60 9.98
CA ILE A 126 7.21 0.66 8.97
C ILE A 126 7.84 0.61 7.59
N VAL A 127 7.30 -0.24 6.72
CA VAL A 127 7.71 -0.29 5.32
C VAL A 127 6.52 0.00 4.43
N GLU A 128 6.73 0.90 3.48
CA GLU A 128 5.78 1.24 2.43
C GLU A 128 6.38 0.87 1.07
N PHE A 129 5.69 0.01 0.33
CA PHE A 129 6.06 -0.43 -1.01
C PHE A 129 5.32 0.39 -2.06
N LYS A 130 6.06 0.84 -3.09
CA LYS A 130 5.48 1.55 -4.23
C LYS A 130 6.00 0.95 -5.52
N ASP A 131 5.09 0.53 -6.38
CA ASP A 131 5.40 0.06 -7.71
C ASP A 131 5.01 1.11 -8.76
N THR A 132 5.98 1.63 -9.52
CA THR A 132 5.75 2.67 -10.53
C THR A 132 6.12 2.19 -11.94
N LYS A 133 5.27 2.54 -12.93
CA LYS A 133 5.54 2.31 -14.37
C LYS A 133 6.62 3.27 -14.93
N SER A 134 7.22 4.10 -14.07
CA SER A 134 8.23 5.07 -14.48
C SER A 134 9.59 4.39 -14.57
N PHE A 135 10.32 4.69 -15.64
CA PHE A 135 11.73 4.32 -15.82
C PHE A 135 12.67 5.32 -15.14
N GLU A 136 12.17 6.50 -14.76
CA GLU A 136 12.95 7.55 -14.14
C GLU A 136 12.83 7.50 -12.62
N ARG A 137 13.97 7.69 -11.94
CA ARG A 137 13.98 7.78 -10.48
C ARG A 137 13.26 9.05 -10.03
N LEU A 138 12.32 8.91 -9.11
CA LEU A 138 11.66 10.07 -8.52
C LEU A 138 12.65 10.83 -7.64
N THR A 139 12.75 12.13 -7.85
CA THR A 139 13.55 13.03 -7.01
C THR A 139 12.74 13.55 -5.83
N PRO A 140 13.39 14.09 -4.78
CA PRO A 140 12.70 14.72 -3.65
C PRO A 140 11.70 15.81 -4.05
N ASP A 141 11.93 16.51 -5.17
CA ASP A 141 11.04 17.55 -5.66
C ASP A 141 9.78 17.03 -6.36
N ASN A 142 9.80 15.76 -6.77
CA ASN A 142 8.70 15.15 -7.49
C ASN A 142 7.41 15.08 -6.61
N PRO A 143 6.26 15.58 -7.09
CA PRO A 143 5.02 15.55 -6.32
C PRO A 143 4.58 14.15 -5.89
N LYS A 144 4.83 13.12 -6.73
CA LYS A 144 4.50 11.73 -6.43
C LYS A 144 5.37 11.19 -5.29
N PHE A 145 6.67 11.49 -5.32
CA PHE A 145 7.59 11.15 -4.23
C PHE A 145 7.18 11.82 -2.92
N LYS A 146 6.88 13.14 -2.96
CA LYS A 146 6.38 13.87 -1.80
C LYS A 146 5.10 13.24 -1.23
N GLY A 147 4.19 12.78 -2.09
CA GLY A 147 2.98 12.08 -1.68
C GLY A 147 3.25 10.74 -0.97
N TYR A 148 4.21 9.97 -1.48
CA TYR A 148 4.63 8.69 -0.87
C TYR A 148 5.36 8.90 0.45
N LEU A 149 6.30 9.85 0.49
CA LEU A 149 7.01 10.19 1.71
C LEU A 149 6.06 10.69 2.78
N ARG A 150 5.11 11.57 2.43
CA ARG A 150 4.11 12.07 3.38
C ARG A 150 3.29 10.93 3.96
N GLN A 151 2.88 9.94 3.16
CA GLN A 151 2.17 8.75 3.64
C GLN A 151 2.97 8.01 4.71
N LEU A 152 4.24 7.71 4.44
CA LEU A 152 5.12 7.04 5.39
C LEU A 152 5.31 7.88 6.67
N LEU A 153 5.47 9.20 6.56
CA LEU A 153 5.62 10.08 7.72
C LEU A 153 4.37 10.07 8.62
N TYR A 154 3.16 10.06 8.05
CA TYR A 154 1.94 9.89 8.85
C TYR A 154 1.96 8.55 9.60
N TYR A 155 2.37 7.48 8.94
CA TYR A 155 2.43 6.17 9.59
C TYR A 155 3.42 6.16 10.77
N LEU A 156 4.57 6.81 10.65
CA LEU A 156 5.53 6.95 11.74
C LEU A 156 4.99 7.79 12.91
N ILE A 157 4.28 8.89 12.61
CA ILE A 157 3.64 9.70 13.65
C ILE A 157 2.58 8.89 14.39
N ILE A 158 1.76 8.14 13.66
CA ILE A 158 0.66 7.34 14.23
C ILE A 158 1.19 6.18 15.07
N SER A 159 2.25 5.50 14.62
CA SER A 159 2.83 4.36 15.35
C SER A 159 3.78 4.76 16.47
N GLY A 160 4.29 6.00 16.46
CA GLY A 160 5.38 6.44 17.33
C GLY A 160 6.73 5.79 17.00
N PHE A 161 6.91 5.26 15.79
CA PHE A 161 8.16 4.62 15.38
C PHE A 161 9.16 5.64 14.84
N ASP A 162 10.43 5.46 15.16
CA ASP A 162 11.51 6.38 14.74
C ASP A 162 12.02 6.12 13.31
N ALA A 163 11.67 4.97 12.73
CA ALA A 163 12.24 4.52 11.46
C ALA A 163 11.18 3.97 10.50
N GLY A 164 11.30 4.36 9.24
CA GLY A 164 10.50 3.84 8.15
C GLY A 164 11.31 3.65 6.88
N VAL A 165 10.88 2.72 6.03
CA VAL A 165 11.46 2.45 4.71
C VAL A 165 10.40 2.74 3.64
N LEU A 166 10.74 3.62 2.70
CA LEU A 166 9.98 3.80 1.47
C LEU A 166 10.69 3.05 0.34
N CYS A 167 10.14 1.92 -0.07
CA CYS A 167 10.71 1.09 -1.13
C CYS A 167 9.98 1.37 -2.46
N ILE A 168 10.69 1.92 -3.44
CA ILE A 168 10.11 2.27 -4.76
C ILE A 168 10.72 1.38 -5.84
N ARG A 169 9.89 0.53 -6.44
CA ARG A 169 10.23 -0.28 -7.61
C ARG A 169 9.90 0.50 -8.88
N TYR A 170 10.89 0.62 -9.76
CA TYR A 170 10.77 1.28 -11.07
C TYR A 170 10.58 0.25 -12.18
N ALA A 171 9.97 0.67 -13.28
CA ALA A 171 9.96 -0.14 -14.49
C ALA A 171 11.40 -0.27 -15.00
N SER A 172 11.83 -1.50 -15.23
CA SER A 172 13.12 -1.88 -15.81
C SER A 172 13.06 -1.87 -17.33
#